data_AF-A0A2H8TFC9-F1
#
_entry.id   AF-A0A2H8TFC9-F1
#
_cell.length_a   1.000
_cell.length_b   1.000
_cell.length_c   1.000
_cell.angle_alpha   90.00
_cell.angle_beta   90.00
_cell.angle_gamma   90.00
#
_symmetry.space_group_name_H-M   'P 1'
#
loop_
_entity.id
_entity.type
_entity.pdbx_description
1 polymer ?
#
loop_
_entity_poly.entity_id
_entity_poly.type
_entity_poly.pdbx_seq_one_letter_code
_entity_poly.pdbx_strand_id
1 'polypeptide(L)'
;MTSKKKNKSKHKKKKGNLDSADDSLRILLQDEALVYCKMENYEKAIHQYTAALELSPNDKTALVSRSKCYLLLGQPRLALKDAEVALNEDSTYLKAIYQKAEALYHLGDFEHSLVFYHRGLHVRPELEQFRLGVQKAREAIENAIGKMKNTAIVIQQVGWEDKRQATVARTVNGGDGGIGGSRGSTPTVTGSTTRRKQTVTAKSQSKMLLRELCVDKEYLEHLTIDPNIMSAIQENDNYILSEAKDGISFLNGREEFWKQQKLIN
;
A
#
# COMPACT_ATOMS: atom_id res chain seq x y z
N MET A 1 -14.59 44.55 -59.28
CA MET A 1 -14.87 44.02 -57.93
C MET A 1 -13.85 42.92 -57.63
N THR A 2 -12.59 43.29 -57.32
CA THR A 2 -12.00 43.45 -55.97
C THR A 2 -11.99 42.20 -55.07
N SER A 3 -10.76 41.69 -54.85
CA SER A 3 -10.21 41.17 -53.57
C SER A 3 -10.71 39.79 -53.09
N LYS A 4 -9.90 38.88 -52.50
CA LYS A 4 -8.58 38.94 -51.85
C LYS A 4 -8.09 37.49 -51.66
N LYS A 5 -6.94 37.12 -52.24
CA LYS A 5 -6.12 35.99 -51.74
C LYS A 5 -5.32 36.51 -50.54
N LYS A 6 -5.58 36.00 -49.32
CA LYS A 6 -4.73 36.28 -48.15
C LYS A 6 -3.70 35.18 -47.95
N ASN A 7 -2.48 35.57 -48.29
CA ASN A 7 -1.17 35.09 -47.84
C ASN A 7 -1.16 34.34 -46.49
N LYS A 8 -0.77 33.07 -46.49
CA LYS A 8 -0.18 32.38 -45.33
C LYS A 8 1.34 32.36 -45.53
N SER A 9 2.05 33.27 -44.88
CA SER A 9 3.51 33.30 -44.89
C SER A 9 4.03 33.47 -43.47
N LYS A 10 4.66 32.38 -42.99
CA LYS A 10 5.90 32.37 -42.20
C LYS A 10 5.90 33.10 -40.85
N HIS A 11 5.73 32.33 -39.78
CA HIS A 11 6.53 32.49 -38.56
C HIS A 11 7.00 31.13 -38.03
N LYS A 12 8.11 30.66 -38.59
CA LYS A 12 8.88 29.54 -38.04
C LYS A 12 10.35 29.90 -38.22
N LYS A 13 10.96 30.48 -37.18
CA LYS A 13 12.41 30.53 -36.86
C LYS A 13 12.71 31.71 -35.92
N LYS A 14 12.78 31.42 -34.60
CA LYS A 14 13.60 32.12 -33.57
C LYS A 14 13.48 31.49 -32.17
N LYS A 15 13.25 30.16 -32.04
CA LYS A 15 12.97 29.52 -30.73
C LYS A 15 14.22 29.09 -29.93
N GLY A 16 15.31 28.72 -30.59
CA GLY A 16 16.43 28.03 -29.92
C GLY A 16 17.38 28.85 -29.04
N ASN A 17 17.22 30.18 -28.91
CA ASN A 17 18.12 31.03 -28.09
C ASN A 17 17.40 31.71 -26.91
N LEU A 18 16.07 31.69 -26.90
CA LEU A 18 15.23 32.18 -25.80
C LEU A 18 15.08 31.09 -24.74
N ASP A 19 14.84 29.85 -25.17
CA ASP A 19 14.69 28.69 -24.29
C ASP A 19 15.91 28.48 -23.37
N SER A 20 17.14 28.79 -23.82
CA SER A 20 18.36 28.67 -22.99
C SER A 20 18.52 29.79 -21.96
N ALA A 21 18.06 31.00 -22.28
CA ALA A 21 18.10 32.13 -21.36
C ALA A 21 17.04 31.97 -20.27
N ASP A 22 15.84 31.51 -20.66
CA ASP A 22 14.74 31.20 -19.74
C ASP A 22 15.10 30.03 -18.81
N ASP A 23 15.81 29.01 -19.31
CA ASP A 23 16.35 27.93 -18.47
C ASP A 23 17.41 28.41 -17.48
N SER A 24 18.30 29.31 -17.90
CA SER A 24 19.31 29.89 -17.01
C SER A 24 18.67 30.75 -15.92
N LEU A 25 17.65 31.54 -16.28
CA LEU A 25 16.88 32.34 -15.33
C LEU A 25 16.09 31.46 -14.35
N ARG A 26 15.46 30.39 -14.83
CA ARG A 26 14.75 29.41 -14.00
C ARG A 26 15.67 28.80 -12.94
N ILE A 27 16.87 28.38 -13.32
CA ILE A 27 17.85 27.81 -12.39
C ILE A 27 18.26 28.84 -11.34
N LEU A 28 18.55 30.08 -11.75
CA LEU A 28 18.89 31.16 -10.82
C LEU A 28 17.78 31.41 -9.79
N LEU A 29 16.52 31.47 -10.23
CA LEU A 29 15.37 31.64 -9.34
C LEU A 29 15.24 30.49 -8.34
N GLN A 30 15.54 29.25 -8.75
CA GLN A 30 15.54 28.09 -7.84
C GLN A 30 16.67 28.15 -6.81
N ASP A 31 17.85 28.60 -7.21
CA ASP A 31 18.99 28.77 -6.31
C ASP A 31 18.73 29.89 -5.28
N GLU A 32 18.14 31.01 -5.71
CA GLU A 32 17.69 32.07 -4.80
C GLU A 32 16.61 31.55 -3.83
N ALA A 33 15.63 30.80 -4.33
CA ALA A 33 14.61 30.18 -3.49
C ALA A 33 15.23 29.24 -2.44
N LEU A 34 16.26 28.47 -2.82
CA LEU A 34 16.99 27.60 -1.90
C LEU A 34 17.73 28.40 -0.82
N VAL A 35 18.30 29.56 -1.16
CA VAL A 35 18.91 30.48 -0.18
C VAL A 35 17.85 30.97 0.81
N TYR A 36 16.68 31.40 0.34
CA TYR A 36 15.57 31.79 1.22
C TYR A 36 15.08 30.63 2.10
N CYS A 37 15.04 29.40 1.59
CA CYS A 37 14.73 28.21 2.39
C CYS A 37 15.74 27.98 3.52
N LYS A 38 17.04 28.18 3.25
CA LYS A 38 18.10 28.06 4.26
C LYS A 38 18.03 29.17 5.32
N MET A 39 17.47 30.32 4.97
CA MET A 39 17.17 31.43 5.88
C MET A 39 15.81 31.29 6.57
N GLU A 40 15.12 30.15 6.39
CA GLU A 40 13.77 29.89 6.92
C GLU A 40 12.70 30.89 6.46
N ASN A 41 12.99 31.66 5.40
CA ASN A 41 12.04 32.59 4.80
C ASN A 41 11.25 31.89 3.68
N TYR A 42 10.31 31.04 4.08
CA TYR A 42 9.57 30.19 3.15
C TYR A 42 8.63 30.96 2.22
N GLU A 43 8.09 32.10 2.65
CA GLU A 43 7.24 32.96 1.82
C GLU A 43 8.00 33.51 0.61
N LYS A 44 9.20 34.05 0.82
CA LYS A 44 10.07 34.51 -0.27
C LYS A 44 10.53 33.35 -1.14
N ALA A 45 10.84 32.20 -0.54
CA ALA A 45 11.20 31.00 -1.31
C ALA A 45 10.06 30.57 -2.24
N ILE A 46 8.81 30.56 -1.76
CA ILE A 46 7.62 30.24 -2.55
C ILE A 46 7.45 31.23 -3.71
N HIS A 47 7.66 32.53 -3.46
CA HIS A 47 7.61 33.54 -4.53
C HIS A 47 8.62 33.22 -5.64
N GLN A 48 9.87 32.93 -5.26
CA GLN A 48 10.91 32.60 -6.25
C GLN A 48 10.66 31.27 -6.97
N TYR A 49 10.21 30.23 -6.27
CA TYR A 49 9.79 28.99 -6.93
C TYR A 49 8.59 29.20 -7.86
N THR A 50 7.66 30.10 -7.52
CA THR A 50 6.52 30.41 -8.39
C THR A 50 6.98 31.12 -9.65
N ALA A 51 7.87 32.10 -9.56
CA ALA A 51 8.49 32.73 -10.73
C ALA A 51 9.26 31.70 -11.60
N ALA A 52 9.98 30.76 -10.98
CA ALA A 52 10.65 29.68 -11.71
C ALA A 52 9.65 28.76 -12.45
N LEU A 53 8.48 28.50 -11.84
CA LEU A 53 7.42 27.68 -12.42
C LEU A 53 6.61 28.42 -13.49
N GLU A 54 6.59 29.76 -13.51
CA GLU A 54 6.04 30.52 -14.63
C GLU A 54 6.87 30.32 -15.91
N LEU A 55 8.19 30.14 -15.77
CA LEU A 55 9.08 29.81 -16.88
C LEU A 55 8.99 28.34 -17.30
N SER A 56 8.89 27.42 -16.33
CA SER A 56 8.71 25.98 -16.59
C SER A 56 7.69 25.36 -15.62
N PRO A 57 6.40 25.28 -16.01
CA PRO A 57 5.32 24.82 -15.14
C PRO A 57 5.45 23.39 -14.62
N ASN A 58 6.19 22.55 -15.35
CA ASN A 58 6.33 21.12 -15.08
C ASN A 58 7.67 20.76 -14.41
N ASP A 59 8.41 21.75 -13.91
CA ASP A 59 9.66 21.48 -13.18
C ASP A 59 9.39 20.81 -11.83
N LYS A 60 9.56 19.49 -11.81
CA LYS A 60 9.33 18.62 -10.65
C LYS A 60 10.18 19.02 -9.45
N THR A 61 11.38 19.58 -9.67
CA THR A 61 12.28 19.99 -8.58
C THR A 61 11.76 21.24 -7.90
N ALA A 62 11.30 22.23 -8.67
CA ALA A 62 10.67 23.43 -8.12
C ALA A 62 9.33 23.10 -7.43
N LEU A 63 8.48 22.27 -8.04
CA LEU A 63 7.21 21.84 -7.45
C LEU A 63 7.42 21.15 -6.10
N VAL A 64 8.34 20.18 -6.01
CA VAL A 64 8.66 19.49 -4.75
C VAL A 64 9.22 20.44 -3.70
N SER A 65 10.08 21.38 -4.10
CA SER A 65 10.69 22.32 -3.17
C SER A 65 9.66 23.33 -2.65
N ARG A 66 8.79 23.84 -3.52
CA ARG A 66 7.68 24.72 -3.15
C ARG A 66 6.65 24.00 -2.27
N SER A 67 6.32 22.74 -2.59
CA SER A 67 5.51 21.87 -1.74
C SER A 67 6.07 21.78 -0.33
N LYS A 68 7.38 21.55 -0.19
CA LYS A 68 8.03 21.51 1.12
C LYS A 68 7.89 22.84 1.87
N CYS A 69 8.08 23.98 1.19
CA CYS A 69 7.85 25.29 1.80
C CYS A 69 6.40 25.48 2.28
N TYR A 70 5.42 25.04 1.49
CA TYR A 70 4.01 25.08 1.90
C TYR A 70 3.74 24.25 3.15
N LEU A 71 4.34 23.06 3.29
CA LEU A 71 4.23 22.28 4.52
C LEU A 71 4.82 22.99 5.72
N LEU A 72 5.99 23.62 5.56
CA LEU A 72 6.65 24.37 6.63
C LEU A 72 5.86 25.61 7.06
N LEU A 73 5.03 26.18 6.17
CA LEU A 73 4.07 27.25 6.49
C LEU A 73 2.70 26.74 6.97
N GLY A 74 2.51 25.43 7.14
CA GLY A 74 1.24 24.87 7.59
C GLY A 74 0.13 24.92 6.52
N GLN A 75 0.50 24.91 5.23
CA GLN A 75 -0.41 24.97 4.08
C GLN A 75 -0.44 23.63 3.30
N PRO A 76 -0.86 22.50 3.89
CA PRO A 76 -0.69 21.19 3.29
C PRO A 76 -1.55 20.94 2.05
N ARG A 77 -2.67 21.66 1.87
CA ARG A 77 -3.50 21.57 0.64
C ARG A 77 -2.74 22.06 -0.60
N LEU A 78 -1.95 23.14 -0.46
CA LEU A 78 -1.15 23.68 -1.56
C LEU A 78 0.06 22.77 -1.85
N ALA A 79 0.68 22.23 -0.80
CA ALA A 79 1.74 21.24 -0.92
C ALA A 79 1.27 19.99 -1.69
N LEU A 80 0.09 19.46 -1.34
CA LEU A 80 -0.48 18.30 -2.02
C LEU A 80 -0.65 18.55 -3.53
N LYS A 81 -1.17 19.72 -3.90
CA LYS A 81 -1.36 20.09 -5.31
C LYS A 81 -0.04 20.09 -6.09
N ASP A 82 1.01 20.68 -5.52
CA ASP A 82 2.34 20.70 -6.17
C ASP A 82 2.94 19.30 -6.30
N ALA A 83 2.81 18.47 -5.25
CA ALA A 83 3.28 17.09 -5.29
C ALA A 83 2.54 16.24 -6.33
N GLU A 84 1.25 16.49 -6.54
CA GLU A 84 0.44 15.82 -7.57
C GLU A 84 0.86 16.21 -8.98
N VAL A 85 1.08 17.50 -9.24
CA VAL A 85 1.59 17.96 -10.54
C VAL A 85 2.95 17.33 -10.83
N ALA A 86 3.86 17.26 -9.85
CA ALA A 86 5.16 16.62 -10.02
C ALA A 86 5.05 15.12 -10.35
N LEU A 87 4.09 14.42 -9.74
CA LEU A 87 3.84 12.98 -9.98
C LEU A 87 3.11 12.69 -11.30
N ASN A 88 2.31 13.63 -11.81
CA ASN A 88 1.69 13.48 -13.13
C ASN A 88 2.75 13.38 -14.24
N GLU A 89 3.84 14.14 -14.09
CA GLU A 89 4.94 14.14 -15.05
C GLU A 89 5.92 12.97 -14.84
N ASP A 90 6.16 12.54 -13.60
CA ASP A 90 6.88 11.30 -13.29
C ASP A 90 6.35 10.66 -12.02
N SER A 91 5.57 9.61 -12.22
CA SER A 91 4.92 8.85 -11.16
C SER A 91 5.90 8.08 -10.26
N THR A 92 7.17 7.98 -10.63
CA THR A 92 8.24 7.31 -9.87
C THR A 92 9.16 8.29 -9.15
N TYR A 93 8.91 9.60 -9.27
CA TYR A 93 9.75 10.61 -8.65
C TYR A 93 9.66 10.56 -7.12
N LEU A 94 10.64 9.91 -6.50
CA LEU A 94 10.69 9.60 -5.07
C LEU A 94 10.45 10.81 -4.16
N LYS A 95 11.02 11.97 -4.51
CA LYS A 95 10.84 13.18 -3.69
C LYS A 95 9.39 13.66 -3.71
N ALA A 96 8.70 13.57 -4.85
CA ALA A 96 7.29 13.95 -4.94
C ALA A 96 6.37 12.91 -4.26
N ILE A 97 6.70 11.61 -4.34
CA ILE A 97 5.99 10.57 -3.56
C ILE A 97 6.06 10.90 -2.07
N TYR A 98 7.25 11.25 -1.59
CA TYR A 98 7.45 11.65 -0.19
C TYR A 98 6.68 12.92 0.17
N GLN A 99 6.75 13.98 -0.65
CA GLN A 99 6.00 15.22 -0.40
C GLN A 99 4.50 15.00 -0.40
N LYS A 100 3.96 14.16 -1.29
CA LYS A 100 2.53 13.80 -1.29
C LYS A 100 2.14 13.06 -0.01
N ALA A 101 2.95 12.11 0.45
CA ALA A 101 2.71 11.39 1.70
C ALA A 101 2.70 12.34 2.92
N GLU A 102 3.67 13.25 3.02
CA GLU A 102 3.74 14.26 4.08
C GLU A 102 2.54 15.22 4.01
N ALA A 103 2.15 15.69 2.82
CA ALA A 103 1.01 16.57 2.67
C ALA A 103 -0.31 15.90 3.10
N LEU A 104 -0.52 14.64 2.73
CA LEU A 104 -1.67 13.85 3.18
C LEU A 104 -1.64 13.64 4.70
N TYR A 105 -0.46 13.36 5.27
CA TYR A 105 -0.29 13.22 6.72
C TYR A 105 -0.71 14.51 7.46
N HIS A 106 -0.25 15.66 6.99
CA HIS A 106 -0.60 16.96 7.57
C HIS A 106 -2.07 17.37 7.33
N LEU A 107 -2.75 16.77 6.36
CA LEU A 107 -4.20 16.91 6.16
C LEU A 107 -5.02 15.99 7.08
N GLY A 108 -4.38 15.06 7.80
CA GLY A 108 -5.05 14.04 8.61
C GLY A 108 -5.50 12.81 7.82
N ASP A 109 -5.18 12.73 6.52
CA ASP A 109 -5.46 11.57 5.69
C ASP A 109 -4.34 10.53 5.83
N PHE A 110 -4.30 9.91 7.01
CA PHE A 110 -3.21 9.01 7.40
C PHE A 110 -3.19 7.71 6.59
N GLU A 111 -4.35 7.23 6.15
CA GLU A 111 -4.47 6.01 5.34
C GLU A 111 -3.81 6.19 3.96
N HIS A 112 -4.16 7.26 3.24
CA HIS A 112 -3.52 7.52 1.95
C HIS A 112 -2.04 7.90 2.13
N SER A 113 -1.70 8.64 3.19
CA SER A 113 -0.31 8.93 3.52
C SER A 113 0.51 7.63 3.68
N LEU A 114 -0.01 6.65 4.42
CA LEU A 114 0.62 5.35 4.63
C LEU A 114 0.84 4.60 3.30
N VAL A 115 -0.13 4.61 2.40
CA VAL A 115 0.00 4.02 1.06
C VAL A 115 1.16 4.64 0.27
N PHE A 116 1.27 5.97 0.26
CA PHE A 116 2.36 6.64 -0.46
C PHE A 116 3.73 6.43 0.21
N TYR A 117 3.82 6.34 1.53
CA TYR A 117 5.06 5.95 2.19
C TYR A 117 5.49 4.52 1.82
N HIS A 118 4.56 3.56 1.78
CA HIS A 118 4.85 2.20 1.33
C HIS A 118 5.28 2.13 -0.14
N ARG A 119 4.65 2.94 -1.01
CA ARG A 119 5.08 3.06 -2.42
C ARG A 119 6.53 3.53 -2.53
N GLY A 120 6.93 4.54 -1.75
CA GLY A 120 8.32 4.99 -1.70
C GLY A 120 9.28 3.91 -1.20
N LEU A 121 8.86 3.17 -0.16
CA LEU A 121 9.64 2.05 0.39
C LEU A 121 9.80 0.88 -0.61
N HIS A 122 8.80 0.63 -1.47
CA HIS A 122 8.91 -0.37 -2.54
C HIS A 122 9.94 0.02 -3.59
N VAL A 123 10.06 1.32 -3.91
CA VAL A 123 11.03 1.81 -4.89
C VAL A 123 12.44 1.88 -4.29
N ARG A 124 12.58 2.32 -3.03
CA ARG A 124 13.85 2.42 -2.30
C ARG A 124 13.70 2.00 -0.83
N PRO A 125 13.85 0.70 -0.51
CA PRO A 125 13.71 0.18 0.85
C PRO A 125 14.74 0.70 1.86
N GLU A 126 15.86 1.24 1.39
CA GLU A 126 16.98 1.76 2.17
C GLU A 126 16.75 3.17 2.72
N LEU A 127 15.77 3.90 2.19
CA LEU A 127 15.49 5.28 2.59
C LEU A 127 14.69 5.33 3.89
N GLU A 128 15.38 5.69 4.97
CA GLU A 128 14.84 5.72 6.33
C GLU A 128 13.62 6.66 6.47
N GLN A 129 13.57 7.76 5.71
CA GLN A 129 12.44 8.69 5.73
C GLN A 129 11.09 8.02 5.42
N PHE A 130 11.06 7.00 4.55
CA PHE A 130 9.83 6.28 4.23
C PHE A 130 9.44 5.32 5.36
N ARG A 131 10.42 4.66 5.99
CA ARG A 131 10.16 3.79 7.15
C ARG A 131 9.60 4.59 8.33
N LEU A 132 10.21 5.74 8.60
CA LEU A 132 9.74 6.67 9.61
C LEU A 132 8.34 7.20 9.28
N GLY A 133 8.08 7.53 8.01
CA GLY A 133 6.75 7.93 7.53
C GLY A 133 5.69 6.85 7.76
N VAL A 134 5.99 5.59 7.43
CA VAL A 134 5.11 4.44 7.71
C VAL A 134 4.81 4.33 9.20
N GLN A 135 5.84 4.42 10.05
CA GLN A 135 5.66 4.36 11.50
C GLN A 135 4.74 5.50 12.00
N LYS A 136 5.04 6.74 11.60
CA LYS A 136 4.25 7.93 11.98
C LYS A 136 2.79 7.80 11.55
N ALA A 137 2.55 7.42 10.30
CA ALA A 137 1.20 7.27 9.77
C ALA A 137 0.42 6.16 10.49
N ARG A 138 1.06 5.00 10.76
CA ARG A 138 0.43 3.91 11.52
C ARG A 138 0.09 4.33 12.95
N GLU A 139 1.03 4.98 13.65
CA GLU A 139 0.78 5.49 14.99
C GLU A 139 -0.35 6.53 15.00
N ALA A 140 -0.43 7.41 14.00
CA ALA A 140 -1.51 8.37 13.86
C ALA A 140 -2.87 7.69 13.64
N ILE A 141 -2.93 6.64 12.82
CA ILE A 141 -4.15 5.81 12.62
C ILE A 141 -4.55 5.13 13.94
N GLU A 142 -3.61 4.47 14.61
CA GLU A 142 -3.86 3.79 15.89
C GLU A 142 -4.35 4.78 16.97
N ASN A 143 -3.76 5.98 17.02
CA ASN A 143 -4.18 7.02 17.95
C ASN A 143 -5.56 7.60 17.59
N ALA A 144 -5.88 7.75 16.31
CA ALA A 144 -7.18 8.24 15.84
C ALA A 144 -8.31 7.24 16.13
N ILE A 145 -8.05 5.94 15.99
CA ILE A 145 -8.98 4.86 16.37
C ILE A 145 -9.05 4.72 17.91
N GLY A 146 -8.03 5.22 18.60
CA GLY A 146 -7.77 4.96 20.01
C GLY A 146 -7.13 3.58 20.18
N LYS A 147 -6.26 3.42 21.18
CA LYS A 147 -5.76 2.10 21.59
C LYS A 147 -6.96 1.25 22.02
N MET A 148 -7.56 0.50 21.09
CA MET A 148 -8.33 -0.68 21.42
C MET A 148 -7.36 -1.62 22.13
N LYS A 149 -7.32 -1.55 23.47
CA LYS A 149 -6.69 -2.55 24.32
C LYS A 149 -7.47 -3.84 24.17
N ASN A 150 -7.36 -4.55 23.04
CA ASN A 150 -8.09 -5.79 22.78
C ASN A 150 -9.45 -5.79 23.49
N THR A 151 -10.29 -4.76 23.28
CA THR A 151 -11.71 -5.02 23.47
C THR A 151 -11.98 -5.94 22.31
N ALA A 152 -11.84 -7.23 22.57
CA ALA A 152 -12.28 -8.27 21.69
C ALA A 152 -13.70 -7.84 21.35
N ILE A 153 -13.86 -7.21 20.19
CA ILE A 153 -15.10 -7.33 19.47
C ILE A 153 -15.11 -8.82 19.24
N VAL A 154 -15.86 -9.50 20.11
CA VAL A 154 -16.26 -10.87 19.90
C VAL A 154 -17.16 -10.78 18.67
N ILE A 155 -16.54 -10.67 17.50
CA ILE A 155 -17.08 -11.31 16.32
C ILE A 155 -17.16 -12.75 16.78
N GLN A 156 -18.37 -13.25 16.94
CA GLN A 156 -18.68 -14.59 17.39
C GLN A 156 -18.18 -15.53 16.29
N GLN A 157 -16.86 -15.71 16.25
CA GLN A 157 -16.15 -16.47 15.27
C GLN A 157 -16.31 -17.92 15.70
N VAL A 158 -17.09 -18.65 14.93
CA VAL A 158 -17.28 -20.09 15.04
C VAL A 158 -15.92 -20.79 14.90
N GLY A 159 -15.28 -21.00 16.06
CA GLY A 159 -14.17 -21.92 16.32
C GLY A 159 -12.85 -21.57 15.62
N TRP A 160 -11.84 -22.40 15.87
CA TRP A 160 -10.44 -22.32 15.41
C TRP A 160 -9.51 -21.51 16.34
N GLU A 161 -9.26 -22.07 17.53
CA GLU A 161 -8.12 -21.71 18.38
C GLU A 161 -6.83 -22.38 17.88
N ASP A 162 -5.84 -21.58 17.46
CA ASP A 162 -4.46 -22.03 17.22
C ASP A 162 -3.63 -21.78 18.50
N LYS A 163 -3.37 -22.83 19.27
CA LYS A 163 -2.46 -22.80 20.43
C LYS A 163 -1.02 -22.65 19.94
N ARG A 164 -0.40 -21.49 20.18
CA ARG A 164 1.06 -21.34 20.14
C ARG A 164 1.60 -20.65 21.39
N GLN A 165 2.11 -21.51 22.28
CA GLN A 165 3.29 -21.38 23.15
C GLN A 165 3.37 -20.22 24.17
N ALA A 166 3.22 -20.60 25.44
CA ALA A 166 3.94 -19.99 26.56
C ALA A 166 4.67 -21.11 27.33
N THR A 167 5.84 -21.53 26.84
CA THR A 167 6.83 -22.24 27.65
C THR A 167 7.54 -21.21 28.53
N VAL A 168 7.02 -21.01 29.74
CA VAL A 168 7.77 -20.34 30.80
C VAL A 168 8.30 -21.43 31.73
N ALA A 169 9.62 -21.53 31.80
CA ALA A 169 10.33 -22.42 32.69
C ALA A 169 9.89 -22.20 34.14
N ARG A 170 9.44 -23.26 34.80
CA ARG A 170 9.35 -23.31 36.26
C ARG A 170 10.00 -24.60 36.74
N THR A 171 11.23 -24.45 37.22
CA THR A 171 11.89 -25.36 38.13
C THR A 171 10.98 -25.62 39.33
N VAL A 172 10.69 -26.89 39.63
CA VAL A 172 10.08 -27.28 40.90
C VAL A 172 10.98 -28.30 41.56
N ASN A 173 11.55 -27.88 42.69
CA ASN A 173 12.26 -28.71 43.64
C ASN A 173 11.23 -29.23 44.65
N GLY A 174 11.25 -30.54 44.93
CA GLY A 174 10.85 -31.14 46.20
C GLY A 174 9.37 -31.48 46.45
N GLY A 175 9.13 -32.73 46.87
CA GLY A 175 8.24 -32.99 48.02
C GLY A 175 6.99 -33.85 47.82
N ASP A 176 7.18 -35.18 47.86
CA ASP A 176 6.48 -36.14 48.73
C ASP A 176 4.97 -36.50 48.59
N GLY A 177 4.70 -37.81 48.69
CA GLY A 177 3.47 -38.39 49.25
C GLY A 177 2.39 -38.95 48.31
N GLY A 178 2.20 -40.28 48.34
CA GLY A 178 0.84 -40.86 48.28
C GLY A 178 0.56 -41.99 47.27
N ILE A 179 0.34 -43.19 47.80
CA ILE A 179 0.11 -44.50 47.16
C ILE A 179 -1.38 -44.71 46.78
N GLY A 180 -1.64 -45.47 45.70
CA GLY A 180 -2.94 -46.15 45.49
C GLY A 180 -3.17 -46.66 44.06
N GLY A 181 -3.25 -47.98 43.86
CA GLY A 181 -3.22 -48.62 42.53
C GLY A 181 -4.53 -49.19 41.98
N SER A 182 -4.35 -49.98 40.90
CA SER A 182 -5.21 -51.03 40.30
C SER A 182 -5.83 -50.79 38.90
N ARG A 183 -5.20 -51.48 37.93
CA ARG A 183 -5.71 -52.52 36.98
C ARG A 183 -6.85 -52.24 35.97
N GLY A 184 -6.52 -52.56 34.71
CA GLY A 184 -7.39 -53.14 33.65
C GLY A 184 -8.17 -52.12 32.82
N SER A 185 -8.40 -52.22 31.52
CA SER A 185 -8.21 -53.27 30.50
C SER A 185 -8.37 -52.63 29.11
N THR A 186 -7.77 -53.22 28.08
CA THR A 186 -8.01 -52.91 26.66
C THR A 186 -9.46 -53.25 26.25
N PRO A 187 -9.98 -52.67 25.15
CA PRO A 187 -10.02 -53.47 23.92
C PRO A 187 -9.76 -52.70 22.60
N THR A 188 -9.03 -53.39 21.73
CA THR A 188 -9.16 -53.54 20.26
C THR A 188 -9.81 -52.45 19.39
N VAL A 189 -8.97 -51.99 18.47
CA VAL A 189 -9.24 -51.35 17.18
C VAL A 189 -9.90 -52.33 16.19
N THR A 190 -11.03 -51.95 15.59
CA THR A 190 -11.40 -52.27 14.20
C THR A 190 -12.38 -51.21 13.69
N GLY A 191 -12.08 -50.55 12.56
CA GLY A 191 -12.98 -49.57 11.97
C GLY A 191 -12.28 -48.55 11.07
N SER A 192 -12.19 -48.90 9.78
CA SER A 192 -11.73 -48.11 8.65
C SER A 192 -12.06 -46.60 8.69
N THR A 193 -11.07 -45.72 8.59
CA THR A 193 -11.26 -44.34 8.13
C THR A 193 -10.03 -43.82 7.39
N THR A 194 -9.79 -44.33 6.18
CA THR A 194 -8.71 -43.86 5.29
C THR A 194 -9.17 -42.73 4.36
N ARG A 195 -10.13 -41.87 4.77
CA ARG A 195 -10.61 -40.75 3.93
C ARG A 195 -10.45 -39.36 4.53
N ARG A 196 -9.96 -39.24 5.77
CA ARG A 196 -9.86 -37.95 6.48
C ARG A 196 -8.45 -37.33 6.50
N LYS A 197 -7.42 -38.04 6.01
CA LYS A 197 -6.04 -37.53 5.99
C LYS A 197 -5.67 -36.72 4.74
N GLN A 198 -6.38 -36.86 3.62
CA GLN A 198 -6.03 -36.17 2.36
C GLN A 198 -6.50 -34.70 2.29
N THR A 199 -7.58 -34.33 2.99
CA THR A 199 -8.15 -32.97 2.89
C THR A 199 -7.41 -31.95 3.76
N VAL A 200 -6.88 -32.38 4.91
CA VAL A 200 -6.12 -31.51 5.83
C VAL A 200 -4.75 -31.13 5.26
N THR A 201 -4.12 -32.03 4.49
CA THR A 201 -2.84 -31.76 3.83
C THR A 201 -2.98 -30.79 2.67
N ALA A 202 -4.07 -30.89 1.89
CA ALA A 202 -4.33 -30.01 0.75
C ALA A 202 -4.57 -28.56 1.20
N LYS A 203 -5.42 -28.34 2.22
CA LYS A 203 -5.69 -26.99 2.76
C LYS A 203 -4.44 -26.33 3.35
N SER A 204 -3.58 -27.12 4.01
CA SER A 204 -2.30 -26.66 4.54
C SER A 204 -1.30 -26.29 3.42
N GLN A 205 -1.28 -27.06 2.33
CA GLN A 205 -0.43 -26.78 1.17
C GLN A 205 -0.86 -25.53 0.40
N SER A 206 -2.16 -25.35 0.14
CA SER A 206 -2.68 -24.15 -0.53
C SER A 206 -2.37 -22.88 0.29
N LYS A 207 -2.49 -22.97 1.62
CA LYS A 207 -2.11 -21.88 2.54
C LYS A 207 -0.62 -21.52 2.49
N MET A 208 0.26 -22.51 2.37
CA MET A 208 1.70 -22.29 2.21
C MET A 208 2.07 -21.67 0.85
N LEU A 209 1.32 -21.95 -0.20
CA LEU A 209 1.63 -21.55 -1.58
C LEU A 209 1.04 -20.18 -1.93
N LEU A 210 -0.18 -19.89 -1.47
CA LEU A 210 -0.89 -18.64 -1.77
C LEU A 210 -0.68 -17.56 -0.71
N ARG A 211 -0.21 -17.91 0.50
CA ARG A 211 0.00 -17.00 1.63
C ARG A 211 -1.24 -16.14 1.91
N GLU A 212 -1.15 -14.83 1.77
CA GLU A 212 -2.22 -13.87 2.06
C GLU A 212 -3.41 -14.04 1.11
N LEU A 213 -3.16 -14.45 -0.15
CA LEU A 213 -4.21 -14.71 -1.15
C LEU A 213 -5.01 -16.00 -0.90
N CYS A 214 -4.64 -16.80 0.11
CA CYS A 214 -5.40 -17.98 0.49
C CYS A 214 -6.78 -17.59 1.06
N VAL A 215 -6.87 -16.44 1.74
CA VAL A 215 -8.12 -15.95 2.33
C VAL A 215 -9.10 -15.57 1.21
N ASP A 216 -8.60 -14.89 0.17
CA ASP A 216 -9.40 -14.49 -0.98
C ASP A 216 -9.90 -15.70 -1.77
N LYS A 217 -9.06 -16.74 -1.92
CA LYS A 217 -9.48 -18.00 -2.56
C LYS A 217 -10.62 -18.67 -1.79
N GLU A 218 -10.49 -18.79 -0.47
CA GLU A 218 -11.54 -19.38 0.37
C GLU A 218 -12.84 -18.57 0.30
N TYR A 219 -12.74 -17.24 0.33
CA TYR A 219 -13.90 -16.36 0.19
C TYR A 219 -14.63 -16.55 -1.14
N LEU A 220 -13.91 -16.58 -2.26
CA LEU A 220 -14.51 -16.78 -3.58
C LEU A 220 -15.12 -18.18 -3.73
N GLU A 221 -14.46 -19.23 -3.21
CA GLU A 221 -15.02 -20.58 -3.20
C GLU A 221 -16.33 -20.64 -2.41
N HIS A 222 -16.37 -20.02 -1.22
CA HIS A 222 -17.58 -19.93 -0.42
C HIS A 222 -18.69 -19.12 -1.11
N LEU A 223 -18.33 -18.02 -1.78
CA LEU A 223 -19.26 -17.19 -2.56
C LEU A 223 -19.96 -17.98 -3.68
N THR A 224 -19.24 -18.91 -4.33
CA THR A 224 -19.80 -19.74 -5.42
C THR A 224 -20.67 -20.91 -4.94
N ILE A 225 -20.64 -21.23 -3.64
CA ILE A 225 -21.34 -22.37 -3.05
C ILE A 225 -22.57 -21.93 -2.24
N ASP A 226 -22.62 -20.69 -1.77
CA ASP A 226 -23.69 -20.19 -0.91
C ASP A 226 -25.07 -20.16 -1.63
N PRO A 227 -26.05 -20.98 -1.20
CA PRO A 227 -27.36 -21.07 -1.84
C PRO A 227 -28.18 -19.77 -1.76
N ASN A 228 -27.99 -18.96 -0.72
CA ASN A 228 -28.70 -17.68 -0.57
C ASN A 228 -28.19 -16.64 -1.57
N ILE A 229 -26.89 -16.68 -1.86
CA ILE A 229 -26.27 -15.78 -2.83
C ILE A 229 -26.59 -16.25 -4.26
N MET A 230 -26.56 -17.56 -4.50
CA MET A 230 -26.91 -18.14 -5.80
C MET A 230 -28.38 -17.92 -6.18
N SER A 231 -29.30 -17.90 -5.22
CA SER A 231 -30.72 -17.57 -5.47
C SER A 231 -30.94 -16.07 -5.69
N ALA A 232 -30.23 -15.19 -4.96
CA ALA A 232 -30.28 -13.74 -5.17
C ALA A 232 -29.65 -13.28 -6.50
N ILE A 233 -28.67 -14.02 -7.03
CA ILE A 233 -27.98 -13.71 -8.30
C ILE A 233 -28.76 -14.22 -9.52
N GLN A 234 -29.66 -15.21 -9.39
CA GLN A 234 -30.48 -15.67 -10.52
C GLN A 234 -31.40 -14.57 -11.10
N GLU A 235 -31.66 -13.50 -10.36
CA GLU A 235 -32.48 -12.37 -10.80
C GLU A 235 -31.68 -11.22 -11.46
N ASN A 236 -30.34 -11.19 -11.33
CA ASN A 236 -29.48 -10.12 -11.87
C ASN A 236 -28.18 -10.68 -12.46
N ASP A 237 -27.87 -10.29 -13.70
CA ASP A 237 -26.65 -10.56 -14.48
C ASP A 237 -25.54 -11.37 -13.78
N ASN A 238 -25.29 -12.58 -14.31
CA ASN A 238 -24.30 -13.59 -13.88
C ASN A 238 -22.82 -13.13 -13.86
N TYR A 239 -22.56 -11.84 -14.05
CA TYR A 239 -21.24 -11.22 -14.12
C TYR A 239 -20.42 -11.41 -12.83
N ILE A 240 -21.05 -11.28 -11.66
CA ILE A 240 -20.34 -11.43 -10.38
C ILE A 240 -19.85 -12.87 -10.19
N LEU A 241 -20.64 -13.84 -10.62
CA LEU A 241 -20.27 -15.25 -10.52
C LEU A 241 -19.20 -15.63 -11.56
N SER A 242 -19.20 -15.02 -12.75
CA SER A 242 -18.13 -15.22 -13.73
C SER A 242 -16.80 -14.67 -13.23
N GLU A 243 -16.79 -13.44 -12.70
CA GLU A 243 -15.57 -12.82 -12.14
C GLU A 243 -15.04 -13.60 -10.93
N ALA A 244 -15.93 -14.11 -10.06
CA ALA A 244 -15.53 -14.96 -8.95
C ALA A 244 -14.87 -16.27 -9.43
N LYS A 245 -15.42 -16.92 -10.46
CA LYS A 245 -14.84 -18.13 -11.05
C LYS A 245 -13.50 -17.86 -11.74
N ASP A 246 -13.37 -16.73 -12.43
CA ASP A 246 -12.12 -16.31 -13.07
C ASP A 246 -11.04 -16.03 -12.02
N GLY A 247 -11.40 -15.38 -10.91
CA GLY A 247 -10.52 -15.20 -9.75
C GLY A 247 -10.05 -16.51 -9.13
N ILE A 248 -10.95 -17.49 -8.94
CA ILE A 248 -10.60 -18.83 -8.44
C ILE A 248 -9.65 -19.54 -9.43
N SER A 249 -9.93 -19.46 -10.74
CA SER A 249 -9.10 -20.04 -11.79
C SER A 249 -7.68 -19.49 -11.78
N PHE A 250 -7.55 -18.16 -11.66
CA PHE A 250 -6.25 -17.48 -11.53
C PHE A 250 -5.47 -17.95 -10.30
N LEU A 251 -6.13 -18.04 -9.14
CA LEU A 251 -5.50 -18.47 -7.90
C LEU A 251 -5.07 -19.95 -7.96
N ASN A 252 -5.85 -20.80 -8.63
CA ASN A 252 -5.49 -22.19 -8.89
C ASN A 252 -4.24 -22.30 -9.80
N GLY A 253 -4.19 -21.53 -10.89
CA GLY A 253 -3.03 -21.51 -11.78
C GLY A 253 -1.77 -21.04 -11.07
N ARG A 254 -1.88 -20.04 -10.19
CA ARG A 254 -0.77 -19.60 -9.34
C ARG A 254 -0.35 -20.68 -8.34
N GLU A 255 -1.29 -21.37 -7.72
CA GLU A 255 -0.99 -22.48 -6.81
C GLU A 255 -0.22 -23.61 -7.52
N GLU A 256 -0.63 -23.98 -8.74
CA GLU A 256 0.05 -24.99 -9.56
C GLU A 256 1.45 -24.55 -9.99
N PHE A 257 1.63 -23.29 -10.38
CA PHE A 257 2.94 -22.72 -10.71
C PHE A 257 3.94 -22.91 -9.55
N TRP A 258 3.53 -22.56 -8.32
CA TRP A 258 4.40 -22.71 -7.14
C TRP A 258 4.62 -24.17 -6.74
N LYS A 259 3.67 -25.08 -7.02
CA LYS A 259 3.88 -26.53 -6.85
C LYS A 259 4.97 -27.04 -7.79
N GLN A 260 4.95 -26.63 -9.05
CA GLN A 260 5.95 -27.03 -10.05
C GLN A 260 7.35 -26.49 -9.70
N GLN A 261 7.45 -25.23 -9.27
CA GLN A 261 8.73 -24.63 -8.91
C GLN A 261 9.39 -25.27 -7.66
N LYS A 262 8.59 -25.83 -6.74
CA LYS A 262 9.09 -26.59 -5.59
C LYS A 262 9.56 -28.00 -5.91
N LEU A 263 9.18 -28.57 -7.06
CA LEU A 263 9.60 -29.91 -7.50
C LEU A 263 10.94 -29.89 -8.26
N ILE A 264 11.43 -28.70 -8.62
CA ILE A 264 12.64 -28.50 -9.43
C ILE A 264 13.87 -28.14 -8.55
N ASN A 265 13.66 -27.83 -7.26
CA ASN A 265 14.70 -27.56 -6.26
C ASN A 265 14.76 -28.67 -5.21
#